data_AF-A0AAE0Q8W0-F1
#
_entry.id   AF-A0AAE0Q8W0-F1
#
_cell.length_a   1.000
_cell.length_b   1.000
_cell.length_c   1.000
_cell.angle_alpha   90.00
_cell.angle_beta   90.00
_cell.angle_gamma   90.00
#
_symmetry.space_group_name_H-M   'P 1'
#
loop_
_entity.id
_entity.type
_entity.pdbx_description
1 polymer ?
#
loop_
_entity_poly.entity_id
_entity_poly.type
_entity_poly.pdbx_seq_one_letter_code
_entity_poly.pdbx_strand_id
1 'polypeptide(L)'
;MLRCSVGEVRKSKAKGWKEDENRKNEDECKPQQEAVVEKPWTLPYDAQLNNLIKETFKSVPPLKDEVEMYTTLAKLVCDAMGGPVDIEKQHDLLWELHLSELKVEMQSNIIPIGKIKKGTYYHRALLFKVLTDRIGLSCSLVRGHYNRAWNEVLLPSTTTRATGFYPHLQTYIIDLMHKPGTLMKCGTPAAVQYQTI
;
A
#
# COMPACT_ATOMS: atom_id res chain seq x y z
N MET A 1 -43.70 68.38 0.85
CA MET A 1 -44.84 67.54 1.24
C MET A 1 -44.36 66.59 2.34
N LEU A 2 -45.04 66.68 3.48
CA LEU A 2 -45.16 65.73 4.60
C LEU A 2 -43.87 65.03 5.11
N ARG A 3 -43.32 65.47 6.25
CA ARG A 3 -43.72 65.08 7.64
C ARG A 3 -43.40 63.60 7.90
N CYS A 4 -42.71 63.18 8.95
CA CYS A 4 -42.73 63.60 10.36
C CYS A 4 -41.43 63.04 11.00
N SER A 5 -40.66 63.73 11.86
CA SER A 5 -40.98 64.40 13.12
C SER A 5 -40.46 63.59 14.31
N VAL A 6 -39.51 64.21 15.03
CA VAL A 6 -39.40 64.28 16.51
C VAL A 6 -38.90 63.00 17.19
N GLY A 7 -37.82 63.02 17.98
CA GLY A 7 -37.45 63.96 19.05
C GLY A 7 -37.66 63.21 20.38
N GLU A 8 -36.66 63.02 21.22
CA GLU A 8 -36.30 63.86 22.37
C GLU A 8 -35.00 63.23 22.94
N VAL A 9 -33.85 63.90 23.07
CA VAL A 9 -33.46 65.00 23.97
C VAL A 9 -34.03 64.86 25.39
N ARG A 10 -33.16 64.57 26.38
CA ARG A 10 -32.75 65.51 27.45
C ARG A 10 -31.97 64.76 28.55
N LYS A 11 -30.74 65.21 28.82
CA LYS A 11 -30.30 65.95 30.04
C LYS A 11 -30.43 65.07 31.30
N SER A 12 -29.44 64.89 32.16
CA SER A 12 -28.43 65.79 32.75
C SER A 12 -27.64 64.85 33.70
N LYS A 13 -26.43 65.08 34.19
CA LYS A 13 -25.90 66.26 34.86
C LYS A 13 -24.43 65.94 35.20
N ALA A 14 -23.59 66.95 35.05
CA ALA A 14 -22.17 66.94 35.36
C ALA A 14 -21.86 66.78 36.87
N LYS A 15 -20.65 66.24 37.16
CA LYS A 15 -19.75 66.49 38.31
C LYS A 15 -18.72 65.35 38.31
N GLY A 16 -17.40 65.52 38.35
CA GLY A 16 -16.50 66.66 38.53
C GLY A 16 -15.07 66.20 38.18
N TRP A 17 -14.15 67.15 38.09
CA TRP A 17 -12.76 66.97 37.66
C TRP A 17 -11.86 66.40 38.77
N LYS A 18 -10.95 65.46 38.45
CA LYS A 18 -9.49 65.68 38.36
C LYS A 18 -8.72 64.37 38.14
N GLU A 19 -7.58 64.53 37.47
CA GLU A 19 -6.59 63.56 37.02
C GLU A 19 -6.10 62.60 38.11
N ASP A 20 -5.80 61.34 37.73
CA ASP A 20 -4.41 60.86 37.72
C ASP A 20 -4.30 59.43 37.16
N GLU A 21 -3.21 59.19 36.43
CA GLU A 21 -2.89 58.00 35.67
C GLU A 21 -2.84 56.70 36.51
N ASN A 22 -3.48 55.63 36.03
CA ASN A 22 -2.96 54.28 36.27
C ASN A 22 -3.30 53.29 35.14
N ARG A 23 -2.27 53.06 34.32
CA ARG A 23 -1.93 51.91 33.48
C ARG A 23 -2.74 50.62 33.71
N LYS A 24 -3.40 50.11 32.66
CA LYS A 24 -3.01 48.90 31.88
C LYS A 24 -4.13 48.49 30.92
N ASN A 25 -3.80 48.54 29.64
CA ASN A 25 -4.63 48.16 28.51
C ASN A 25 -4.78 46.64 28.38
N GLU A 26 -5.99 46.25 28.01
CA GLU A 26 -6.33 45.35 26.89
C GLU A 26 -5.70 43.95 26.86
N ASP A 27 -6.57 42.98 27.16
CA ASP A 27 -6.88 41.84 26.29
C ASP A 27 -5.78 41.37 25.30
N GLU A 28 -4.89 40.50 25.76
CA GLU A 28 -4.10 39.63 24.88
C GLU A 28 -4.11 38.20 25.43
N CYS A 29 -5.13 37.42 25.05
CA CYS A 29 -5.00 35.97 25.04
C CYS A 29 -4.14 35.60 23.82
N LYS A 30 -2.83 35.55 24.02
CA LYS A 30 -1.85 35.11 23.02
C LYS A 30 -2.21 33.69 22.55
N PRO A 31 -2.29 33.43 21.23
CA PRO A 31 -2.34 32.07 20.73
C PRO A 31 -1.07 31.34 21.17
N GLN A 32 -1.23 30.29 21.98
CA GLN A 32 -0.16 29.35 22.24
C GLN A 32 0.17 28.67 20.92
N GLN A 33 1.26 29.10 20.28
CA GLN A 33 1.89 28.32 19.23
C GLN A 33 2.41 27.04 19.90
N GLU A 34 1.64 25.96 19.80
CA GLU A 34 2.19 24.63 19.98
C GLU A 34 3.29 24.46 18.94
N ALA A 35 4.54 24.47 19.40
CA ALA A 35 5.67 24.09 18.59
C ALA A 35 5.43 22.65 18.11
N VAL A 36 5.07 22.50 16.84
CA VAL A 36 5.02 21.20 16.18
C VAL A 36 6.46 20.69 16.18
N VAL A 37 6.80 19.89 17.19
CA VAL A 37 8.02 19.10 17.19
C VAL A 37 7.84 18.12 16.04
N GLU A 38 8.48 18.38 14.90
CA GLU A 38 8.49 17.48 13.77
C GLU A 38 9.13 16.17 14.20
N LYS A 39 8.30 15.22 14.60
CA LYS A 39 8.72 13.85 14.90
C LYS A 39 9.25 13.26 13.59
N PRO A 40 10.47 12.69 13.56
CA PRO A 40 10.99 12.03 12.38
C PRO A 40 9.99 11.01 11.88
N TRP A 41 9.67 11.04 10.59
CA TRP A 41 8.73 10.10 10.01
C TRP A 41 9.25 8.67 10.20
N THR A 42 8.49 7.85 10.92
CA THR A 42 8.79 6.42 11.11
C THR A 42 7.84 5.60 10.25
N LEU A 43 8.37 4.57 9.60
CA LEU A 43 7.55 3.62 8.84
C LEU A 43 6.46 3.03 9.76
N PRO A 44 5.17 3.13 9.40
CA PRO A 44 4.10 2.59 10.22
C PRO A 44 4.20 1.06 10.29
N TYR A 45 3.94 0.51 11.47
CA TYR A 45 3.93 -0.94 11.68
C TYR A 45 2.77 -1.58 10.90
N ASP A 46 3.09 -2.55 10.03
CA ASP A 46 2.11 -3.30 9.25
C ASP A 46 1.80 -4.64 9.94
N ALA A 47 0.76 -4.67 10.78
CA ALA A 47 0.37 -5.88 11.51
C ALA A 47 -0.06 -7.02 10.58
N GLN A 48 -0.73 -6.67 9.49
CA GLN A 48 -1.28 -7.58 8.50
C GLN A 48 -0.15 -8.28 7.73
N LEU A 49 0.87 -7.53 7.29
CA LEU A 49 2.06 -8.10 6.67
C LEU A 49 2.79 -9.04 7.65
N ASN A 50 2.95 -8.64 8.92
CA ASN A 50 3.60 -9.51 9.90
C ASN A 50 2.84 -10.81 10.17
N ASN A 51 1.50 -10.76 10.18
CA ASN A 51 0.67 -11.96 10.28
C ASN A 51 0.87 -12.87 9.06
N LEU A 52 0.94 -12.29 7.86
CA LEU A 52 1.17 -13.02 6.63
C LEU A 52 2.56 -13.67 6.59
N ILE A 53 3.57 -12.98 7.11
CA ILE A 53 4.93 -13.54 7.26
C ILE A 53 4.91 -14.74 8.21
N LYS A 54 4.22 -14.64 9.36
CA LYS A 54 4.06 -15.77 10.29
C LYS A 54 3.34 -16.95 9.65
N GLU A 55 2.28 -16.67 8.89
CA GLU A 55 1.54 -17.69 8.15
C GLU A 55 2.39 -18.34 7.06
N THR A 56 3.25 -17.56 6.39
CA THR A 56 4.19 -18.06 5.40
C THR A 56 5.18 -19.04 6.03
N PHE A 57 5.80 -18.71 7.16
CA PHE A 57 6.69 -19.64 7.86
C PHE A 57 5.99 -20.91 8.35
N LYS A 58 4.68 -20.84 8.64
CA LYS A 58 3.88 -22.00 9.05
C LYS A 58 3.51 -22.90 7.87
N SER A 59 3.15 -22.30 6.73
CA SER A 59 2.63 -23.00 5.54
C SER A 59 3.73 -23.45 4.58
N VAL A 60 4.86 -22.77 4.56
CA VAL A 60 6.04 -23.07 3.74
C VAL A 60 7.20 -23.44 4.68
N PRO A 61 7.17 -24.62 5.32
CA PRO A 61 8.36 -25.14 5.98
C PRO A 61 9.45 -25.39 4.92
N PRO A 62 10.70 -25.70 5.30
CA PRO A 62 11.73 -26.12 4.35
C PRO A 62 11.27 -27.40 3.63
N LEU A 63 10.55 -27.24 2.52
CA LEU A 63 10.13 -28.33 1.66
C LEU A 63 11.34 -28.73 0.83
N LYS A 64 11.41 -30.00 0.45
CA LYS A 64 12.48 -30.50 -0.41
C LYS A 64 12.38 -29.98 -1.85
N ASP A 65 11.21 -29.47 -2.25
CA ASP A 65 10.93 -28.98 -3.59
C ASP A 65 10.62 -27.48 -3.60
N GLU A 66 11.47 -26.70 -4.28
CA GLU A 66 11.29 -25.26 -4.46
C GLU A 66 10.01 -24.93 -5.24
N VAL A 67 9.59 -25.79 -6.17
CA VAL A 67 8.37 -25.58 -6.96
C VAL A 67 7.14 -25.55 -6.06
N GLU A 68 7.06 -26.47 -5.11
CA GLU A 68 5.96 -26.54 -4.16
C GLU A 68 5.95 -25.33 -3.21
N MET A 69 7.14 -24.87 -2.78
CA MET A 69 7.25 -23.67 -1.95
C MET A 69 6.74 -22.42 -2.67
N TYR A 70 7.18 -22.20 -3.92
CA TYR A 70 6.69 -21.07 -4.73
C TYR A 70 5.19 -21.16 -5.01
N THR A 71 4.68 -22.38 -5.28
CA THR A 71 3.25 -22.61 -5.53
C THR A 71 2.41 -22.29 -4.30
N THR A 72 2.84 -22.75 -3.13
CA THR A 72 2.14 -22.51 -1.86
C THR A 72 2.15 -21.04 -1.50
N LEU A 73 3.30 -20.38 -1.68
CA LEU A 73 3.43 -18.95 -1.44
C LEU A 73 2.55 -18.12 -2.38
N ALA A 74 2.48 -18.49 -3.66
CA ALA A 74 1.67 -17.80 -4.65
C ALA A 74 0.17 -17.85 -4.30
N LYS A 75 -0.31 -19.01 -3.81
CA LYS A 75 -1.69 -19.16 -3.33
C LYS A 75 -1.96 -18.28 -2.12
N LEU A 76 -1.05 -18.26 -1.14
CA LEU A 76 -1.18 -17.42 0.05
C LEU A 76 -1.23 -15.92 -0.28
N VAL A 77 -0.37 -15.45 -1.20
CA VAL A 77 -0.41 -14.05 -1.70
C VAL A 77 -1.73 -13.76 -2.39
N CYS A 78 -2.19 -14.71 -3.22
CA CYS A 78 -3.43 -14.57 -3.95
C CYS A 78 -4.63 -14.45 -3.01
N ASP A 79 -4.73 -15.33 -2.02
CA ASP A 79 -5.82 -15.33 -1.03
C ASP A 79 -5.79 -14.06 -0.17
N ALA A 80 -4.61 -13.57 0.20
CA ALA A 80 -4.45 -12.32 0.95
C ALA A 80 -4.93 -11.07 0.18
N MET A 81 -4.90 -11.09 -1.16
CA MET A 81 -5.19 -9.96 -2.04
C MET A 81 -6.42 -10.14 -2.93
N GLY A 82 -7.39 -10.94 -2.49
CA GLY A 82 -8.73 -10.99 -3.08
C GLY A 82 -9.01 -12.24 -3.92
N GLY A 83 -8.16 -13.25 -3.83
CA GLY A 83 -8.35 -14.53 -4.51
C GLY A 83 -7.96 -14.52 -6.00
N PRO A 84 -8.15 -15.64 -6.71
CA PRO A 84 -7.83 -15.73 -8.12
C PRO A 84 -8.80 -14.88 -8.95
N VAL A 85 -8.27 -14.26 -9.99
CA VAL A 85 -9.00 -13.32 -10.85
C VAL A 85 -9.04 -13.89 -12.25
N ASP A 86 -10.21 -13.94 -12.85
CA ASP A 86 -10.33 -14.36 -14.24
C ASP A 86 -9.74 -13.29 -15.17
N ILE A 87 -9.10 -13.72 -16.26
CA ILE A 87 -8.47 -12.82 -17.25
C ILE A 87 -9.51 -11.82 -17.76
N GLU A 88 -10.73 -12.32 -18.00
CA GLU A 88 -11.83 -11.51 -18.51
C GLU A 88 -12.37 -10.52 -17.47
N LYS A 89 -12.27 -10.84 -16.18
CA LYS A 89 -12.81 -10.02 -15.07
C LYS A 89 -11.75 -9.15 -14.40
N GLN A 90 -10.56 -9.07 -14.97
CA GLN A 90 -9.48 -8.25 -14.42
C GLN A 90 -9.87 -6.77 -14.27
N HIS A 91 -10.70 -6.26 -15.17
CA HIS A 91 -11.19 -4.88 -15.15
C HIS A 91 -12.25 -4.63 -14.07
N ASP A 92 -12.90 -5.67 -13.55
CA ASP A 92 -13.87 -5.58 -12.45
C ASP A 92 -13.19 -5.39 -11.08
N LEU A 93 -11.86 -5.55 -11.02
CA LEU A 93 -11.09 -5.27 -9.81
C LEU A 93 -11.11 -3.77 -9.53
N LEU A 94 -11.99 -3.34 -8.62
CA LEU A 94 -12.04 -1.97 -8.09
C LEU A 94 -10.87 -1.67 -7.12
N TRP A 95 -9.63 -1.90 -7.57
CA TRP A 95 -8.43 -1.71 -6.76
C TRP A 95 -8.17 -0.23 -6.45
N GLU A 96 -8.48 0.69 -7.37
CA GLU A 96 -8.32 2.13 -7.16
C GLU A 96 -9.23 2.65 -6.06
N LEU A 97 -10.47 2.17 -6.03
CA LEU A 97 -11.43 2.48 -4.97
C LEU A 97 -10.92 1.95 -3.62
N HIS A 98 -10.48 0.69 -3.59
CA HIS A 98 -9.89 0.06 -2.39
C HIS A 98 -8.69 0.86 -1.85
N LEU A 99 -7.78 1.30 -2.73
CA LEU A 99 -6.65 2.13 -2.29
C LEU A 99 -7.09 3.52 -1.82
N SER A 100 -8.12 4.10 -2.44
CA SER A 100 -8.66 5.41 -2.05
C SER A 100 -9.31 5.35 -0.67
N GLU A 101 -10.09 4.31 -0.39
CA GLU A 101 -10.66 4.03 0.93
C GLU A 101 -9.56 3.92 1.99
N LEU A 102 -8.49 3.17 1.71
CA LEU A 102 -7.35 3.04 2.62
C LEU A 102 -6.63 4.37 2.88
N LYS A 103 -6.46 5.22 1.86
CA LYS A 103 -5.85 6.55 2.02
C LYS A 103 -6.66 7.44 2.94
N VAL A 104 -7.99 7.40 2.81
CA VAL A 104 -8.91 8.16 3.66
C VAL A 104 -8.91 7.61 5.09
N GLU A 105 -9.01 6.30 5.26
CA GLU A 105 -8.94 5.63 6.57
C GLU A 105 -7.65 5.98 7.33
N MET A 106 -6.51 5.99 6.62
CA MET A 106 -5.20 6.25 7.21
C MET A 106 -4.79 7.72 7.24
N GLN A 107 -5.56 8.60 6.60
CA GLN A 107 -5.22 10.00 6.39
C GLN A 107 -3.79 10.18 5.82
N SER A 108 -3.38 9.27 4.93
CA SER A 108 -2.01 9.19 4.43
C SER A 108 -1.96 8.59 3.02
N ASN A 109 -1.00 9.05 2.22
CA ASN A 109 -0.71 8.46 0.91
C ASN A 109 0.14 7.17 1.01
N ILE A 110 0.64 6.85 2.20
CA ILE A 110 1.49 5.69 2.45
C ILE A 110 0.59 4.54 2.91
N ILE A 111 0.40 3.57 2.00
CA ILE A 111 -0.45 2.40 2.23
C ILE A 111 0.43 1.19 2.54
N PRO A 112 0.30 0.59 3.74
CA PRO A 112 0.97 -0.67 4.07
C PRO A 112 0.47 -1.80 3.16
N ILE A 113 1.41 -2.59 2.63
CA ILE A 113 1.10 -3.65 1.66
C ILE A 113 0.13 -4.70 2.23
N GLY A 114 0.19 -4.99 3.54
CA GLY A 114 -0.68 -5.96 4.19
C GLY A 114 -2.15 -5.54 4.29
N LYS A 115 -2.43 -4.23 4.16
CA LYS A 115 -3.79 -3.70 4.13
C LYS A 115 -4.45 -3.80 2.74
N ILE A 116 -3.67 -4.02 1.68
CA ILE A 116 -4.22 -4.13 0.32
C ILE A 116 -4.92 -5.49 0.17
N LYS A 117 -6.26 -5.47 0.04
CA LYS A 117 -7.11 -6.67 -0.11
C LYS A 117 -7.55 -6.92 -1.55
N LYS A 118 -7.41 -5.92 -2.43
CA LYS A 118 -7.69 -6.04 -3.87
C LYS A 118 -6.44 -5.60 -4.62
N GLY A 119 -5.56 -6.56 -4.90
CA GLY A 119 -4.27 -6.31 -5.54
C GLY A 119 -4.26 -6.64 -7.03
N THR A 120 -3.68 -5.76 -7.83
CA THR A 120 -3.27 -6.03 -9.23
C THR A 120 -1.94 -6.79 -9.27
N TYR A 121 -1.45 -7.10 -10.48
CA TYR A 121 -0.13 -7.70 -10.73
C TYR A 121 0.99 -7.06 -9.92
N TYR A 122 1.06 -5.72 -9.92
CA TYR A 122 2.10 -4.98 -9.20
C TYR A 122 2.07 -5.23 -7.69
N HIS A 123 0.90 -5.11 -7.08
CA HIS A 123 0.73 -5.29 -5.64
C HIS A 123 1.05 -6.70 -5.21
N ARG A 124 0.56 -7.69 -5.97
CA ARG A 124 0.80 -9.12 -5.68
C ARG A 124 2.27 -9.49 -5.89
N ALA A 125 2.90 -9.01 -6.96
CA ALA A 125 4.30 -9.28 -7.22
C ALA A 125 5.23 -8.68 -6.16
N LEU A 126 4.89 -7.49 -5.65
CA LEU A 126 5.58 -6.90 -4.50
C LEU A 126 5.42 -7.74 -3.25
N LEU A 127 4.19 -8.13 -2.90
CA LEU A 127 3.96 -8.93 -1.69
C LEU A 127 4.68 -10.28 -1.78
N PHE A 128 4.60 -10.93 -2.94
CA PHE A 128 5.31 -12.18 -3.18
C PHE A 128 6.81 -12.03 -2.97
N LYS A 129 7.43 -10.98 -3.55
CA LYS A 129 8.85 -10.68 -3.35
C LYS A 129 9.20 -10.48 -1.88
N VAL A 130 8.39 -9.72 -1.15
CA VAL A 130 8.61 -9.48 0.28
C VAL A 130 8.59 -10.80 1.04
N LEU A 131 7.62 -11.68 0.78
CA LEU A 131 7.50 -12.95 1.49
C LEU A 131 8.60 -13.94 1.11
N THR A 132 8.97 -14.06 -0.17
CA THR A 132 10.09 -14.92 -0.59
C THR A 132 11.38 -14.55 0.12
N ASP A 133 11.64 -13.24 0.24
CA ASP A 133 12.87 -12.74 0.87
C ASP A 133 12.89 -13.05 2.37
N ARG A 134 11.71 -13.11 3.03
CA ARG A 134 11.63 -13.51 4.44
C ARG A 134 11.96 -14.98 4.67
N ILE A 135 11.57 -15.86 3.77
CA ILE A 135 11.84 -17.31 3.87
C ILE A 135 13.17 -17.73 3.23
N GLY A 136 13.87 -16.81 2.55
CA GLY A 136 15.16 -17.07 1.93
C GLY A 136 15.09 -17.73 0.55
N LEU A 137 13.97 -17.61 -0.16
CA LEU A 137 13.84 -18.07 -1.54
C LEU A 137 14.30 -17.01 -2.54
N SER A 138 14.90 -17.45 -3.64
CA SER A 138 15.42 -16.58 -4.68
C SER A 138 14.35 -16.25 -5.72
N CYS A 139 13.84 -15.01 -5.70
CA CYS A 139 13.03 -14.50 -6.81
C CYS A 139 13.46 -13.09 -7.23
N SER A 140 13.22 -12.76 -8.49
CA SER A 140 13.42 -11.43 -9.07
C SER A 140 12.08 -10.78 -9.32
N LEU A 141 11.88 -9.55 -8.84
CA LEU A 141 10.73 -8.73 -9.19
C LEU A 141 11.05 -7.94 -10.45
N VAL A 142 10.31 -8.18 -11.52
CA VAL A 142 10.47 -7.47 -12.80
C VAL A 142 9.30 -6.51 -12.98
N ARG A 143 9.64 -5.24 -13.26
CA ARG A 143 8.66 -4.20 -13.56
C ARG A 143 8.53 -4.05 -15.07
N GLY A 144 7.33 -4.28 -15.58
CA GLY A 144 6.96 -4.01 -16.97
C GLY A 144 6.38 -2.60 -17.15
N HIS A 145 5.72 -2.42 -18.29
CA HIS A 145 4.99 -1.18 -18.62
C HIS A 145 3.58 -1.17 -17.99
N TYR A 146 2.96 0.01 -17.92
CA TYR A 146 1.54 0.18 -17.53
C TYR A 146 1.12 -0.54 -16.22
N ASN A 147 1.91 -0.38 -15.15
CA ASN A 147 1.68 -1.02 -13.83
C ASN A 147 1.68 -2.55 -13.85
N ARG A 148 2.31 -3.17 -14.86
CA ARG A 148 2.59 -4.59 -14.88
C ARG A 148 3.85 -4.90 -14.08
N ALA A 149 3.81 -5.95 -13.28
CA ALA A 149 5.00 -6.55 -12.70
C ALA A 149 4.77 -8.04 -12.46
N TRP A 150 5.85 -8.80 -12.41
CA TRP A 150 5.82 -10.25 -12.18
C TRP A 150 7.07 -10.70 -11.43
N ASN A 151 7.04 -11.92 -10.92
CA ASN A 151 8.18 -12.54 -10.27
C ASN A 151 8.77 -13.64 -11.15
N GLU A 152 10.09 -13.59 -11.31
CA GLU A 152 10.88 -14.60 -11.99
C GLU A 152 11.67 -15.42 -10.97
N VAL A 153 11.67 -16.74 -11.15
CA VAL A 153 12.43 -17.69 -10.33
C VAL A 153 13.30 -18.55 -11.21
N LEU A 154 14.45 -18.95 -10.67
CA LEU A 154 15.44 -19.75 -11.37
C LEU A 154 15.36 -21.19 -10.85
N LEU A 155 14.94 -22.13 -11.72
CA LEU A 155 14.72 -23.53 -11.36
C LEU A 155 15.50 -24.46 -12.30
N PRO A 156 15.87 -25.68 -11.87
CA PRO A 156 16.46 -26.68 -12.76
C PRO A 156 15.54 -27.03 -13.94
N SER A 157 16.10 -27.07 -15.14
CA SER A 157 15.40 -27.45 -16.38
C SER A 157 14.94 -28.91 -16.32
N THR A 158 13.64 -29.14 -16.50
CA THR A 158 13.04 -30.48 -16.53
C THR A 158 13.17 -31.18 -17.89
N THR A 159 13.53 -30.45 -18.96
CA THR A 159 13.46 -30.96 -20.34
C THR A 159 14.80 -31.47 -20.88
N THR A 160 15.92 -30.96 -20.37
CA THR A 160 17.25 -31.30 -20.89
C THR A 160 17.93 -32.26 -19.93
N ARG A 161 18.07 -33.54 -20.32
CA ARG A 161 19.00 -34.46 -19.65
C ARG A 161 20.38 -33.82 -19.71
N ALA A 162 20.92 -33.42 -18.56
CA ALA A 162 22.17 -32.69 -18.47
C ALA A 162 23.29 -33.49 -19.17
N THR A 163 23.79 -32.95 -20.28
CA THR A 163 24.98 -33.46 -20.98
C THR A 163 26.27 -32.88 -20.38
N GLY A 164 26.19 -32.21 -19.22
CA GLY A 164 27.32 -31.59 -18.52
C GLY A 164 27.20 -31.66 -17.00
N PHE A 165 28.28 -31.29 -16.30
CA PHE A 165 28.44 -31.38 -14.84
C PHE A 165 27.58 -30.38 -14.03
N TYR A 166 26.90 -29.43 -14.67
CA TYR A 166 26.11 -28.40 -14.00
C TYR A 166 24.62 -28.51 -14.36
N PRO A 167 23.71 -28.26 -13.39
CA PRO A 167 22.28 -28.20 -13.69
C PRO A 167 22.01 -27.02 -14.63
N HIS A 168 21.37 -27.29 -15.77
CA HIS A 168 20.86 -26.22 -16.62
C HIS A 168 19.71 -25.52 -15.90
N LEU A 169 19.93 -24.28 -15.47
CA LEU A 169 18.91 -23.48 -14.82
C LEU A 169 18.08 -22.73 -15.87
N GLN A 170 16.78 -22.63 -15.61
CA GLN A 170 15.82 -21.98 -16.48
C GLN A 170 14.97 -21.01 -15.66
N THR A 171 14.71 -19.84 -16.24
CA THR A 171 13.85 -18.84 -15.62
C THR A 171 12.37 -19.15 -15.87
N TYR A 172 11.57 -19.04 -14.83
CA TYR A 172 10.11 -19.21 -14.85
C TYR A 172 9.43 -18.00 -14.22
N ILE A 173 8.28 -17.62 -14.77
CA ILE A 173 7.36 -16.64 -14.20
C ILE A 173 6.31 -17.36 -13.36
N ILE A 174 6.03 -16.84 -12.17
CA ILE A 174 4.96 -17.35 -11.31
C ILE A 174 3.68 -16.56 -11.57
N ASP A 175 2.59 -17.26 -11.90
CA ASP A 175 1.27 -16.65 -11.96
C ASP A 175 0.76 -16.39 -10.53
N LEU A 176 0.46 -15.13 -10.23
CA LEU A 176 -0.15 -14.66 -8.97
C LEU A 176 -1.59 -14.16 -9.13
N MET A 177 -2.14 -14.15 -10.35
CA MET A 177 -3.42 -13.53 -10.69
C MET A 177 -4.47 -14.57 -11.08
N HIS A 178 -4.24 -15.34 -12.14
CA HIS A 178 -5.30 -16.16 -12.75
C HIS A 178 -5.26 -17.60 -12.26
N LYS A 179 -4.08 -18.21 -12.30
CA LYS A 179 -3.84 -19.57 -11.81
C LYS A 179 -2.68 -19.57 -10.80
N PRO A 180 -2.93 -19.08 -9.57
CA PRO A 180 -1.91 -18.91 -8.54
C PRO A 180 -1.01 -20.13 -8.36
N GLY A 181 0.29 -19.93 -8.51
CA GLY A 181 1.32 -20.96 -8.37
C GLY A 181 1.67 -21.72 -9.64
N THR A 182 1.05 -21.36 -10.78
CA THR A 182 1.47 -21.90 -12.08
C THR A 182 2.82 -21.31 -12.49
N LEU A 183 3.79 -22.16 -12.84
CA LEU A 183 5.09 -21.76 -13.37
C LEU A 183 5.08 -21.75 -14.90
N MET A 184 5.37 -20.60 -15.48
CA MET A 184 5.45 -20.40 -16.93
C MET A 184 6.90 -20.18 -17.34
N LYS A 185 7.46 -21.04 -18.19
CA LYS A 185 8.83 -20.87 -18.69
C LYS A 185 8.96 -19.55 -19.44
N CYS A 186 9.97 -18.73 -19.09
CA CYS A 186 10.22 -17.47 -19.78
C CYS A 186 10.39 -17.68 -21.30
N GLY A 187 9.80 -16.80 -22.10
CA GLY A 187 9.80 -16.89 -23.57
C GLY A 187 8.74 -17.80 -24.18
N THR A 188 7.93 -18.51 -23.38
CA THR A 188 6.74 -19.21 -23.89
C THR A 188 5.60 -18.23 -24.17
N PRO A 189 4.66 -18.57 -25.08
CA PRO A 189 3.50 -17.72 -25.35
C PRO A 189 2.70 -17.38 -24.08
N ALA A 190 2.56 -18.32 -23.14
CA ALA A 190 1.89 -18.08 -21.86
C ALA A 190 2.61 -17.03 -21.00
N ALA A 191 3.94 -17.09 -20.92
CA ALA A 191 4.75 -16.11 -20.19
C ALA A 191 4.64 -14.70 -20.83
N VAL A 192 4.71 -14.61 -22.16
CA VAL A 192 4.55 -13.34 -22.88
C VAL A 192 3.17 -12.76 -22.65
N GLN A 193 2.13 -13.59 -22.75
CA GLN A 193 0.75 -13.19 -22.47
C GLN A 193 0.60 -12.61 -21.05
N TYR A 194 1.21 -13.27 -20.06
CA TYR A 194 1.22 -12.78 -18.68
C TYR A 194 1.98 -11.45 -18.51
N GLN A 195 2.92 -11.12 -19.39
CA GLN A 195 3.67 -9.87 -19.33
C GLN A 195 2.98 -8.71 -20.06
N THR A 196 2.09 -8.97 -21.02
CA THR A 196 1.57 -7.93 -21.93
C THR A 196 0.08 -7.63 -21.84
N ILE A 197 -0.76 -8.55 -21.36
CA ILE A 197 -2.24 -8.39 -21.36
C ILE A 197 -2.77 -7.81 -20.06
#